data_AF-A0A7S0XYW8-F1
#
_entry.id   AF-A0A7S0XYW8-F1
#
_cell.length_a   1.000
_cell.length_b   1.000
_cell.length_c   1.000
_cell.angle_alpha   90.00
_cell.angle_beta   90.00
_cell.angle_gamma   90.00
#
_symmetry.space_group_name_H-M   'P 1'
#
loop_
_entity.id
_entity.type
_entity.pdbx_description
1 polymer ?
#
loop_
_entity_poly.entity_id
_entity_poly.type
_entity_poly.pdbx_seq_one_letter_code
_entity_poly.pdbx_strand_id
1 'polypeptide(L)'
;TIGQVDRGCLFDGSCVCDHGWTGPKCDIECQGGASNPCSNHGVCRDDGLCECERGWTGVACQIECAGAAEDPNHFPCNLNGFCEGWFVDPRTQYEYGPVGFEEAVYQSQGRGLT
;
A
#
# COMPACT_ATOMS: atom_id res chain seq x y z
N THR A 1 -31.32 22.92 13.13
CA THR A 1 -30.53 23.84 12.29
C THR A 1 -29.08 23.49 12.45
N ILE A 2 -28.33 23.56 11.33
CA ILE A 2 -26.95 23.08 11.08
C ILE A 2 -26.94 21.60 10.69
N GLY A 3 -26.58 21.36 9.43
CA GLY A 3 -26.86 20.15 8.65
C GLY A 3 -25.97 18.95 8.95
N GLN A 4 -26.52 17.77 8.69
CA GLN A 4 -25.80 16.52 8.60
C GLN A 4 -24.66 16.63 7.58
N VAL A 5 -23.46 16.32 8.06
CA VAL A 5 -22.20 16.17 7.34
C VAL A 5 -22.23 14.81 6.62
N ASP A 6 -22.85 14.76 5.45
CA ASP A 6 -22.60 13.68 4.50
C ASP A 6 -21.70 14.25 3.39
N ARG A 7 -20.38 14.11 3.55
CA ARG A 7 -19.38 14.18 2.45
C ARG A 7 -19.46 15.42 1.55
N GLY A 8 -19.28 16.62 2.12
CA GLY A 8 -19.53 17.88 1.43
C GLY A 8 -18.28 18.68 1.08
N CYS A 9 -18.14 19.04 -0.19
CA CYS A 9 -17.19 20.06 -0.64
C CYS A 9 -17.61 21.45 -0.13
N LEU A 10 -16.64 22.23 0.34
CA LEU A 10 -16.76 23.61 0.77
C LEU A 10 -17.11 24.53 -0.43
N PHE A 11 -17.64 25.72 -0.14
CA PHE A 11 -18.08 26.69 -1.15
C PHE A 11 -16.94 27.23 -2.04
N ASP A 12 -15.68 27.09 -1.62
CA ASP A 12 -14.49 27.44 -2.40
C ASP A 12 -14.05 26.32 -3.35
N GLY A 13 -14.78 25.20 -3.39
CA GLY A 13 -14.49 24.04 -4.24
C GLY A 13 -13.52 23.04 -3.62
N SER A 14 -13.05 23.26 -2.39
CA SER A 14 -12.22 22.29 -1.68
C SER A 14 -13.09 21.24 -0.98
N CYS A 15 -12.73 19.96 -1.07
CA CYS A 15 -13.46 18.88 -0.39
C CYS A 15 -12.67 18.38 0.80
N VAL A 16 -13.36 18.13 1.92
CA VAL A 16 -12.78 17.43 3.07
C VAL A 16 -13.16 15.96 2.92
N CYS A 17 -12.16 15.10 2.77
CA CYS A 17 -12.37 13.70 2.49
C CYS A 17 -12.55 12.86 3.76
N ASP A 18 -13.38 11.84 3.62
CA ASP A 18 -13.50 10.80 4.64
C ASP A 18 -12.19 10.00 4.74
N HIS A 19 -12.03 9.28 5.86
CA HIS A 19 -10.89 8.40 6.06
C HIS A 19 -10.72 7.41 4.89
N GLY A 20 -9.50 7.34 4.36
CA GLY A 20 -9.13 6.49 3.24
C GLY A 20 -9.63 6.95 1.86
N TRP A 21 -10.14 8.17 1.76
CA TRP A 21 -10.45 8.84 0.50
C TRP A 21 -9.60 10.10 0.33
N THR A 22 -9.28 10.43 -0.91
CA THR A 22 -8.41 11.55 -1.28
C THR A 22 -8.78 12.11 -2.65
N GLY A 23 -7.98 13.07 -3.11
CA GLY A 23 -8.19 13.79 -4.36
C GLY A 23 -9.13 14.98 -4.21
N PRO A 24 -9.19 15.85 -5.22
CA PRO A 24 -9.91 17.12 -5.15
C PRO A 24 -11.42 16.95 -4.99
N LYS A 25 -11.98 15.77 -5.25
CA LYS A 25 -13.40 15.44 -5.10
C LYS A 25 -13.66 14.30 -4.12
N CYS A 26 -12.63 13.84 -3.40
CA CYS A 26 -12.72 12.68 -2.50
C CYS A 26 -13.22 11.41 -3.21
N ASP A 27 -12.88 11.25 -4.48
CA ASP A 27 -13.28 10.15 -5.36
C ASP A 27 -12.15 9.16 -5.62
N ILE A 28 -10.98 9.37 -5.01
CA ILE A 28 -9.83 8.47 -5.08
C ILE A 28 -9.76 7.70 -3.76
N GLU A 29 -9.88 6.39 -3.83
CA GLU A 29 -9.67 5.51 -2.68
C GLU A 29 -8.18 5.26 -2.49
N CYS A 30 -7.71 5.33 -1.25
CA CYS A 30 -6.34 4.99 -0.90
C CYS A 30 -6.05 3.51 -1.15
N GLN A 31 -4.84 3.17 -1.57
CA GLN A 31 -4.39 1.78 -1.64
C GLN A 31 -4.53 1.11 -0.26
N GLY A 32 -5.00 -0.14 -0.20
CA GLY A 32 -5.41 -0.80 1.06
C GLY A 32 -6.88 -0.60 1.42
N GLY A 33 -7.57 0.29 0.70
CA GLY A 33 -9.00 0.55 0.80
C GLY A 33 -9.36 1.53 1.91
N ALA A 34 -10.61 2.00 1.90
CA ALA A 34 -11.09 3.02 2.84
C ALA A 34 -11.09 2.58 4.31
N SER A 35 -11.18 1.27 4.57
CA SER A 35 -11.18 0.72 5.93
C SER A 35 -9.79 0.73 6.57
N ASN A 36 -8.75 0.41 5.78
CA ASN A 36 -7.36 0.32 6.22
C ASN A 36 -6.45 0.98 5.18
N PRO A 37 -6.54 2.31 5.00
CA PRO A 37 -5.72 3.02 4.03
C PRO A 37 -4.25 2.80 4.33
N CYS A 38 -3.49 2.45 3.30
CA CYS A 38 -2.08 2.06 3.37
C CYS A 38 -1.80 0.98 4.39
N SER A 39 -2.75 0.06 4.60
CA SER A 39 -2.70 -1.01 5.60
C SER A 39 -2.40 -0.50 7.01
N ASN A 40 -2.68 0.77 7.30
CA ASN A 40 -2.29 1.47 8.54
C ASN A 40 -0.77 1.57 8.78
N HIS A 41 0.04 1.42 7.72
CA HIS A 41 1.50 1.43 7.74
C HIS A 41 2.08 2.42 6.72
N GLY A 42 1.33 3.48 6.45
CA GLY A 42 1.71 4.51 5.50
C GLY A 42 0.74 5.67 5.48
N VAL A 43 1.13 6.72 4.76
CA VAL A 43 0.31 7.90 4.51
C VAL A 43 -0.22 7.84 3.09
N CYS A 44 -1.53 8.03 2.93
CA CYS A 44 -2.15 8.12 1.63
C CYS A 44 -1.93 9.52 1.04
N ARG A 45 -1.37 9.57 -0.17
CA ARG A 45 -1.12 10.81 -0.91
C ARG A 45 -2.36 11.25 -1.70
N ASP A 46 -2.32 12.47 -2.23
CA ASP A 46 -3.43 13.06 -3.00
C ASP A 46 -3.82 12.28 -4.28
N ASP A 47 -2.92 11.44 -4.79
CA ASP A 47 -3.12 10.56 -5.95
C ASP A 47 -3.60 9.15 -5.57
N GLY A 48 -3.86 8.89 -4.29
CA GLY A 48 -4.28 7.58 -3.77
C GLY A 48 -3.13 6.60 -3.53
N LEU A 49 -1.90 6.99 -3.86
CA LEU A 49 -0.72 6.16 -3.62
C LEU A 49 -0.28 6.21 -2.17
N CYS A 50 0.23 5.09 -1.67
CA CYS A 50 0.74 5.01 -0.31
C CYS A 50 2.23 5.35 -0.21
N GLU A 51 2.54 6.27 0.69
CA GLU A 51 3.90 6.50 1.18
C GLU A 51 4.10 5.68 2.45
N CYS A 52 4.86 4.59 2.34
CA CYS A 52 5.02 3.66 3.44
C CYS A 52 5.90 4.18 4.57
N GLU A 53 5.51 3.83 5.79
CA GLU A 53 6.35 4.01 6.97
C GLU A 53 7.61 3.15 6.87
N ARG A 54 8.63 3.50 7.65
CA ARG A 54 9.86 2.69 7.71
C ARG A 54 9.52 1.29 8.21
N GLY A 55 10.12 0.29 7.55
CA GLY A 55 9.83 -1.11 7.85
C GLY A 55 8.68 -1.68 7.03
N TRP A 56 8.04 -0.89 6.17
CA TRP A 56 6.93 -1.36 5.33
C TRP A 56 7.17 -1.08 3.84
N THR A 57 6.61 -1.94 3.00
CA THR A 57 6.69 -1.88 1.54
C THR A 57 5.46 -2.53 0.91
N GLY A 58 5.44 -2.59 -0.43
CA GLY A 58 4.30 -3.04 -1.21
C GLY A 58 3.34 -1.90 -1.53
N VAL A 59 2.42 -2.17 -2.46
CA VAL A 59 1.53 -1.15 -3.03
C VAL A 59 0.66 -0.45 -1.98
N ALA A 60 0.23 -1.16 -0.95
CA ALA A 60 -0.59 -0.64 0.13
C ALA A 60 0.15 -0.69 1.48
N CYS A 61 1.48 -0.73 1.47
CA CYS A 61 2.31 -0.88 2.68
C CYS A 61 1.96 -2.11 3.53
N GLN A 62 1.49 -3.18 2.88
CA GLN A 62 1.03 -4.40 3.54
C GLN A 62 2.16 -5.40 3.84
N ILE A 63 3.38 -5.12 3.36
CA ILE A 63 4.52 -6.02 3.49
C ILE A 63 5.49 -5.43 4.49
N GLU A 64 5.76 -6.16 5.58
CA GLU A 64 6.81 -5.81 6.52
C GLU A 64 8.19 -6.21 5.96
N CYS A 65 9.16 -5.31 6.10
CA CYS A 65 10.55 -5.56 5.75
C CYS A 65 11.19 -6.49 6.79
N ALA A 66 11.92 -7.50 6.31
CA ALA A 66 12.67 -8.40 7.18
C ALA A 66 13.57 -7.60 8.13
N GLY A 67 13.49 -7.92 9.42
CA GLY A 67 14.25 -7.24 10.46
C GLY A 67 13.52 -6.12 11.20
N ALA A 68 12.42 -5.57 10.66
CA ALA A 68 11.72 -4.46 11.30
C ALA A 68 10.93 -4.88 12.56
N ALA A 69 10.32 -6.08 12.56
CA ALA A 69 9.55 -6.60 13.69
C ALA A 69 10.42 -6.96 14.92
N GLU A 70 11.66 -7.34 14.67
CA GLU A 70 12.52 -8.00 15.67
C GLU A 70 13.35 -7.02 16.49
N ASP A 71 13.71 -5.87 15.93
CA ASP A 71 14.44 -4.82 16.63
C ASP A 71 14.04 -3.43 16.12
N PRO A 72 13.52 -2.52 16.98
CA PRO A 72 13.16 -1.16 16.59
C PRO A 72 14.36 -0.29 16.16
N ASN A 73 15.59 -0.74 16.41
CA ASN A 73 16.82 -0.11 15.93
C ASN A 73 17.38 -0.80 14.67
N HIS A 74 16.78 -1.92 14.24
CA HIS A 74 17.13 -2.54 12.98
C HIS A 74 16.52 -1.73 11.86
N PHE A 75 17.40 -1.05 11.12
CA PHE A 75 16.99 -0.33 9.93
C PHE A 75 17.05 -1.29 8.74
N PRO A 76 15.91 -1.55 8.06
CA PRO A 76 15.92 -2.35 6.84
C PRO A 76 16.97 -1.81 5.86
N CYS A 77 17.75 -2.73 5.28
CA CYS A 77 18.85 -2.40 4.37
C CYS A 77 19.90 -1.42 4.95
N ASN A 78 20.08 -1.37 6.28
CA ASN A 78 21.02 -0.49 6.98
C ASN A 78 20.89 1.00 6.59
N LEU A 79 19.70 1.46 6.22
CA LEU A 79 19.45 2.81 5.66
C LEU A 79 20.18 3.12 4.35
N ASN A 80 20.88 2.16 3.76
CA ASN A 80 21.68 2.33 2.54
C ASN A 80 21.02 1.69 1.30
N GLY A 81 19.81 1.16 1.45
CA GLY A 81 19.04 0.55 0.38
C GLY A 81 17.54 0.74 0.56
N PHE A 82 16.79 0.31 -0.44
CA PHE A 82 15.34 0.32 -0.43
C PHE A 82 14.82 -1.11 -0.29
N CYS A 83 13.84 -1.29 0.60
CA CYS A 83 13.17 -2.56 0.80
C CYS A 83 12.08 -2.71 -0.28
N GLU A 84 12.41 -3.40 -1.37
CA GLU A 84 11.42 -3.72 -2.41
C GLU A 84 10.65 -4.98 -1.99
N GLY A 85 9.34 -4.84 -1.77
CA GLY A 85 8.44 -5.99 -1.57
C GLY A 85 8.24 -6.85 -2.83
N TRP A 86 8.95 -6.52 -3.91
CA TRP A 86 8.91 -7.19 -5.21
C TRP A 86 10.34 -7.62 -5.57
N PHE A 87 10.68 -8.90 -5.38
CA PHE A 87 11.85 -9.42 -6.08
C PHE A 87 11.42 -9.72 -7.52
N VAL A 88 11.77 -8.83 -8.46
CA VAL A 88 11.71 -9.14 -9.89
C VAL A 88 12.99 -9.87 -10.24
N ASP A 89 12.92 -11.18 -10.50
CA ASP A 89 14.11 -11.91 -10.97
C ASP A 89 14.47 -11.41 -12.39
N PRO A 90 15.62 -10.76 -12.60
CA PRO A 90 15.99 -10.21 -13.91
C PRO A 90 16.22 -11.29 -14.97
N ARG A 91 16.39 -12.57 -14.59
CA ARG A 91 16.56 -13.69 -15.52
C ARG A 91 15.25 -14.31 -15.95
N THR A 92 14.21 -14.19 -15.13
CA THR A 92 12.96 -14.92 -15.34
C THR A 92 11.75 -14.00 -15.50
N GLN A 93 11.87 -12.69 -15.19
CA GLN A 93 10.78 -11.70 -15.20
C GLN A 93 9.59 -12.12 -14.32
N TYR A 94 9.82 -13.02 -13.34
CA TYR A 94 8.81 -13.45 -12.38
C TYR A 94 8.81 -12.55 -11.15
N GLU A 95 7.61 -12.22 -10.70
CA GLU A 95 7.35 -11.51 -9.44
C GLU A 95 7.33 -12.51 -8.29
N TYR A 96 8.28 -12.42 -7.36
CA TYR A 96 8.25 -13.16 -6.10
C TYR A 96 8.04 -12.16 -4.96
N GLY A 97 6.84 -12.16 -4.38
CA GLY A 97 6.48 -11.45 -3.16
C GLY A 97 6.41 -12.39 -1.95
N PRO A 98 6.32 -11.85 -0.71
CA PRO A 98 6.26 -12.67 0.49
C PRO A 98 4.96 -13.48 0.51
N VAL A 99 5.13 -14.80 0.59
CA VAL A 99 4.08 -15.78 0.83
C VAL A 99 3.51 -15.56 2.24
N GLY A 100 2.27 -15.08 2.33
CA GLY A 100 1.72 -14.71 3.63
C GLY A 100 0.23 -14.35 3.69
N PHE A 101 -0.63 -14.98 2.89
CA PHE A 101 -2.04 -15.17 3.25
C PHE A 101 -2.54 -16.42 2.52
N GLU A 102 -3.34 -17.20 3.23
CA GLU A 102 -3.64 -18.63 3.05
C GLU A 102 -3.75 -19.13 1.60
N GLU A 103 -3.23 -20.34 1.41
CA GLU A 103 -3.27 -21.17 0.20
C GLU A 103 -4.35 -20.79 -0.85
N ALA A 104 -3.93 -20.16 -1.94
CA ALA A 104 -4.72 -20.15 -3.16
C ALA A 104 -3.82 -20.21 -4.40
N VAL A 105 -3.60 -21.45 -4.83
CA VAL A 105 -3.39 -21.86 -6.21
C VAL A 105 -1.96 -21.66 -6.75
N TYR A 106 -1.03 -22.47 -6.24
CA TYR A 106 -0.07 -23.12 -7.14
C TYR A 106 -0.85 -24.09 -8.05
N GLN A 107 -1.59 -23.55 -9.02
CA GLN A 107 -1.80 -24.30 -10.25
C GLN A 107 -0.50 -24.14 -11.02
N SER A 108 0.33 -25.16 -10.89
CA SER A 108 1.28 -25.56 -11.91
C SER A 108 0.58 -25.62 -13.27
N GLN A 109 0.49 -24.49 -13.95
CA GLN A 109 0.26 -24.42 -15.37
C GLN A 109 1.47 -23.67 -15.90
N GLY A 110 2.58 -24.40 -16.00
CA GLY A 110 3.63 -24.05 -16.93
C GLY A 110 2.98 -23.96 -18.31
N ARG A 111 2.65 -22.75 -18.73
CA ARG A 111 2.43 -22.48 -20.14
C ARG A 111 3.81 -22.36 -20.75
N GLY A 112 4.34 -23.52 -21.13
CA GLY A 112 5.37 -23.59 -22.16
C GLY A 112 4.84 -22.83 -23.37
N LEU A 113 5.55 -21.79 -23.76
CA LEU A 113 5.40 -21.19 -25.07
C LEU A 113 5.95 -22.21 -26.07
N THR A 114 5.06 -22.83 -26.85
CA THR A 114 5.40 -23.41 -28.16
C THR A 114 5.62 -22.30 -29.17
#